data_AF-A0A1I4HY28-F1
#
_entry.id   AF-A0A1I4HY28-F1
#
_cell.length_a   1.000
_cell.length_b   1.000
_cell.length_c   1.000
_cell.angle_alpha   90.00
_cell.angle_beta   90.00
_cell.angle_gamma   90.00
#
_symmetry.space_group_name_H-M   'P 1'
#
loop_
_entity.id
_entity.type
_entity.pdbx_description
1 polymer ?
#
loop_
_entity_poly.entity_id
_entity_poly.type
_entity_poly.pdbx_seq_one_letter_code
_entity_poly.pdbx_strand_id
1 'polypeptide(L)'
;MTWVNKINGMTREAFIETFGGLFEHSPWVADKAENERPFSSFEGLFETMRGVVEASGREAQLGLLRKHPQLGAKDKMSFTSSQEQKGAGLDRLSEEEFETFLRLNDQYRETFGFPFILAVKGQTKRDVYQSLQERLSSGYEQEFQTALQQVYRIAWLRLQDKMTPVRSDSMRRTMSYGKGNVFAYRTFMEPLTGLSVIPESPFTQKDYTVFGLNVTVELGGEAFLPSFTEGDNSAVVATDSMKNFIQRHLGSFTGKTAEGFVQYVSEAFLRKYPHIEWVQMTAEELPFETAVSNGESGGLVFSRSRNEKLQTFIQMERNGAEPVVTRQYSEVRDLQLVKVKDNSFTGFIRDEYTTLPEDSNRPLFVYVNIGWTYEDGDDAYAEDPSRYAAPEQIRDIAGAVFEEVASPSIQSLIYSIGQRVLQRFPQLTEVTFESQNRTWDTVLEDIDGSEGKVYTEPRLPFGFQRFCVTRDDL
;
A
#
# COMPACT_ATOMS: atom_id res chain seq x y z
N MET A 1 -12.23 4.72 -9.19
CA MET A 1 -13.23 5.81 -9.05
C MET A 1 -12.71 6.83 -8.04
N THR A 2 -12.45 8.08 -8.44
CA THR A 2 -11.85 9.09 -7.54
C THR A 2 -12.77 9.36 -6.33
N TRP A 3 -12.18 9.50 -5.14
CA TRP A 3 -12.92 9.67 -3.88
C TRP A 3 -13.84 10.89 -3.90
N VAL A 4 -13.44 11.95 -4.62
CA VAL A 4 -14.25 13.16 -4.87
C VAL A 4 -15.53 12.83 -5.64
N ASN A 5 -15.48 11.95 -6.65
CA ASN A 5 -16.67 11.48 -7.36
C ASN A 5 -17.60 10.69 -6.44
N LYS A 6 -17.05 9.91 -5.50
CA LYS A 6 -17.82 9.20 -4.48
C LYS A 6 -18.54 10.18 -3.54
N ILE A 7 -17.87 11.23 -3.05
CA ILE A 7 -18.50 12.27 -2.22
C ILE A 7 -19.61 13.00 -2.98
N ASN A 8 -19.32 13.42 -4.22
CA ASN A 8 -20.27 14.17 -5.03
C ASN A 8 -21.53 13.34 -5.37
N GLY A 9 -21.42 12.00 -5.36
CA GLY A 9 -22.54 11.08 -5.51
C GLY A 9 -23.26 10.64 -4.22
N MET A 10 -22.82 11.06 -3.03
CA MET A 10 -23.47 10.67 -1.76
C MET A 10 -24.86 11.30 -1.62
N THR A 11 -25.81 10.58 -1.01
CA THR A 11 -27.05 11.22 -0.51
C THR A 11 -26.72 12.24 0.57
N ARG A 12 -27.65 13.18 0.84
CA ARG A 12 -27.47 14.20 1.89
C ARG A 12 -27.25 13.56 3.26
N GLU A 13 -28.01 12.52 3.57
CA GLU A 13 -27.91 11.78 4.84
C GLU A 13 -26.53 11.13 4.98
N ALA A 14 -26.06 10.44 3.94
CA ALA A 14 -24.75 9.79 3.94
C ALA A 14 -23.60 10.81 4.05
N PHE A 15 -23.75 11.98 3.42
CA PHE A 15 -22.77 13.07 3.52
C PHE A 15 -22.68 13.63 4.95
N ILE A 16 -23.82 13.92 5.58
CA ILE A 16 -23.87 14.43 6.96
C ILE A 16 -23.39 13.36 7.95
N GLU A 17 -23.73 12.08 7.75
CA GLU A 17 -23.22 10.99 8.57
C GLU A 17 -21.69 10.87 8.47
N THR A 18 -21.15 10.99 7.26
CA THR A 18 -19.72 10.84 7.00
C THR A 18 -18.91 12.02 7.54
N PHE A 19 -19.38 13.26 7.33
CA PHE A 19 -18.63 14.50 7.54
C PHE A 19 -19.16 15.38 8.68
N GLY A 20 -20.35 15.11 9.21
CA GLY A 20 -20.96 15.90 10.29
C GLY A 20 -20.20 15.86 11.62
N GLY A 21 -19.30 14.89 11.78
CA GLY A 21 -18.40 14.77 12.93
C GLY A 21 -17.05 15.50 12.79
N LEU A 22 -16.74 16.13 11.66
CA LEU A 22 -15.46 16.83 11.48
C LEU A 22 -15.31 18.00 12.46
N PHE A 23 -16.36 18.81 12.57
CA PHE A 23 -16.49 19.86 13.57
C PHE A 23 -17.26 19.30 14.77
N GLU A 24 -16.64 19.32 15.95
CA GLU A 24 -17.20 18.67 17.13
C GLU A 24 -18.63 19.14 17.44
N HIS A 25 -19.55 18.18 17.57
CA HIS A 25 -20.98 18.42 17.85
C HIS A 25 -21.62 19.51 16.97
N SER A 26 -21.12 19.67 15.75
CA SER A 26 -21.49 20.74 14.82
C SER A 26 -21.80 20.20 13.41
N PRO A 27 -22.74 19.24 13.27
CA PRO A 27 -23.09 18.66 11.96
C PRO A 27 -23.70 19.69 10.99
N TRP A 28 -24.15 20.82 11.50
CA TRP A 28 -24.66 21.95 10.70
C TRP A 28 -23.63 22.48 9.69
N VAL A 29 -22.33 22.32 9.95
CA VAL A 29 -21.29 22.74 9.01
C VAL A 29 -21.33 21.85 7.76
N ALA A 30 -21.42 20.54 7.94
CA ALA A 30 -21.56 19.59 6.85
C ALA A 30 -22.91 19.75 6.13
N ASP A 31 -24.01 19.92 6.88
CA ASP A 31 -25.35 20.13 6.31
C ASP A 31 -25.42 21.38 5.41
N LYS A 32 -24.72 22.46 5.75
CA LYS A 32 -24.63 23.66 4.90
C LYS A 32 -23.68 23.47 3.72
N ALA A 33 -22.49 22.90 3.95
CA ALA A 33 -21.50 22.66 2.89
C ALA A 33 -22.02 21.72 1.80
N GLU A 34 -22.92 20.81 2.15
CA GLU A 34 -23.57 19.88 1.23
C GLU A 34 -24.24 20.56 0.02
N ASN A 35 -24.79 21.77 0.21
CA ASN A 35 -25.51 22.51 -0.83
C ASN A 35 -24.56 23.16 -1.87
N GLU A 36 -23.25 23.18 -1.60
CA GLU A 36 -22.22 23.76 -2.46
C GLU A 36 -21.53 22.70 -3.35
N ARG A 37 -22.10 21.49 -3.41
CA ARG A 37 -21.66 20.43 -4.33
C ARG A 37 -21.88 20.85 -5.81
N PRO A 38 -21.01 20.39 -6.74
CA PRO A 38 -19.93 19.43 -6.56
C PRO A 38 -18.61 20.06 -6.11
N PHE A 39 -17.83 19.31 -5.32
CA PHE A 39 -16.47 19.70 -4.94
C PHE A 39 -15.45 19.26 -5.99
N SER A 40 -14.46 20.10 -6.27
CA SER A 40 -13.38 19.84 -7.23
C SER A 40 -12.23 19.01 -6.64
N SER A 41 -12.00 19.12 -5.33
CA SER A 41 -10.96 18.38 -4.62
C SER A 41 -11.33 18.21 -3.15
N PHE A 42 -10.45 17.50 -2.43
CA PHE A 42 -10.53 17.34 -1.00
C PHE A 42 -10.33 18.66 -0.23
N GLU A 43 -9.32 19.41 -0.65
CA GLU A 43 -9.07 20.78 -0.21
C GLU A 43 -10.32 21.62 -0.48
N GLY A 44 -10.95 21.46 -1.65
CA GLY A 44 -12.20 22.14 -2.00
C GLY A 44 -13.35 21.86 -1.00
N LEU A 45 -13.52 20.62 -0.56
CA LEU A 45 -14.50 20.26 0.47
C LEU A 45 -14.17 20.95 1.81
N PHE A 46 -12.92 20.87 2.25
CA PHE A 46 -12.49 21.48 3.50
C PHE A 46 -12.64 23.01 3.48
N GLU A 47 -12.19 23.66 2.41
CA GLU A 47 -12.31 25.10 2.21
C GLU A 47 -13.77 25.56 2.20
N THR A 48 -14.66 24.77 1.60
CA THR A 48 -16.10 25.05 1.64
C THR A 48 -16.65 25.00 3.07
N MET A 49 -16.29 23.96 3.83
CA MET A 49 -16.71 23.84 5.23
C MET A 49 -16.12 24.95 6.12
N ARG A 50 -14.86 25.35 5.88
CA ARG A 50 -14.22 26.50 6.53
C ARG A 50 -15.00 27.78 6.24
N GLY A 51 -15.33 28.03 4.97
CA GLY A 51 -16.12 29.17 4.53
C GLY A 51 -17.51 29.22 5.18
N VAL A 52 -18.17 28.08 5.35
CA VAL A 52 -19.45 27.98 6.08
C VAL A 52 -19.33 28.48 7.52
N VAL A 53 -18.24 28.14 8.22
CA VAL A 53 -17.99 28.62 9.59
C VAL A 53 -17.65 30.10 9.61
N GLU A 54 -16.82 30.59 8.68
CA GLU A 54 -16.45 32.00 8.57
C GLU A 54 -17.68 32.89 8.30
N ALA A 55 -18.59 32.44 7.45
CA ALA A 55 -19.83 33.14 7.11
C ALA A 55 -20.95 32.99 8.16
N SER A 56 -20.80 32.11 9.16
CA SER A 56 -21.86 31.81 10.15
C SER A 56 -22.09 32.91 11.19
N GLY A 57 -21.20 33.91 11.25
CA GLY A 57 -21.25 34.98 12.22
C GLY A 57 -20.68 34.59 13.59
N ARG A 58 -20.42 35.60 14.41
CA ARG A 58 -19.64 35.47 15.65
C ARG A 58 -20.28 34.56 16.70
N GLU A 59 -21.60 34.58 16.82
CA GLU A 59 -22.31 33.73 17.79
C GLU A 59 -22.21 32.24 17.45
N ALA A 60 -22.31 31.89 16.17
CA ALA A 60 -22.20 30.51 15.72
C ALA A 60 -20.76 29.99 15.86
N GLN A 61 -19.77 30.82 15.54
CA GLN A 61 -18.35 30.53 15.77
C GLN A 61 -18.05 30.30 17.27
N LEU A 62 -18.54 31.18 18.14
CA LEU A 62 -18.39 31.00 19.59
C LEU A 62 -19.10 29.73 20.08
N GLY A 63 -20.28 29.44 19.55
CA GLY A 63 -21.01 28.20 19.83
C GLY A 63 -20.23 26.95 19.42
N LEU A 64 -19.50 27.01 18.30
CA LEU A 64 -18.61 25.95 17.86
C LEU A 64 -17.44 25.77 18.83
N LEU A 65 -16.74 26.85 19.20
CA LEU A 65 -15.62 26.79 20.14
C LEU A 65 -16.05 26.19 21.50
N ARG A 66 -17.22 26.59 22.02
CA ARG A 66 -17.74 26.10 23.31
C ARG A 66 -18.11 24.62 23.33
N LYS A 67 -18.40 24.03 22.16
CA LYS A 67 -18.74 22.62 22.01
C LYS A 67 -17.51 21.72 21.93
N HIS A 68 -16.32 22.28 21.75
CA HIS A 68 -15.09 21.51 21.71
C HIS A 68 -14.79 20.93 23.10
N PRO A 69 -14.35 19.67 23.23
CA PRO A 69 -14.00 19.10 24.52
C PRO A 69 -12.81 19.84 25.13
N GLN A 70 -12.78 19.87 26.45
CA GLN A 70 -11.63 20.37 27.18
C GLN A 70 -10.48 19.37 27.07
N LEU A 71 -9.30 19.89 26.72
CA LEU A 71 -8.08 19.10 26.61
C LEU A 71 -7.69 18.57 27.99
N GLY A 72 -7.35 17.27 28.11
CA GLY A 72 -6.91 16.65 29.36
C GLY A 72 -8.02 16.34 30.38
N ALA A 73 -9.29 16.52 30.05
CA ALA A 73 -10.41 16.13 30.92
C ALA A 73 -10.65 14.60 30.88
N LYS A 74 -10.95 13.98 32.02
CA LYS A 74 -11.22 12.53 32.12
C LYS A 74 -12.67 12.12 31.76
N ASP A 75 -13.59 13.07 31.61
CA ASP A 75 -15.03 12.78 31.46
C ASP A 75 -15.65 13.25 30.13
N LYS A 76 -16.52 12.37 29.59
CA LYS A 76 -17.37 12.53 28.38
C LYS A 76 -16.67 13.05 27.12
N MET A 77 -15.69 12.30 26.62
CA MET A 77 -15.13 12.51 25.28
C MET A 77 -15.80 11.62 24.23
N SER A 78 -15.94 12.14 23.00
CA SER A 78 -16.18 11.30 21.82
C SER A 78 -14.97 10.38 21.58
N PHE A 79 -15.20 9.20 20.98
CA PHE A 79 -14.15 8.21 20.69
C PHE A 79 -12.98 8.81 19.88
N THR A 80 -13.27 9.73 18.96
CA THR A 80 -12.30 10.48 18.16
C THR A 80 -11.44 11.41 19.00
N SER A 81 -12.04 12.18 19.91
CA SER A 81 -11.30 13.09 20.80
C SER A 81 -10.37 12.37 21.77
N SER A 82 -10.73 11.15 22.19
CA SER A 82 -9.88 10.31 23.06
C SER A 82 -8.62 9.80 22.34
N GLN A 83 -8.71 9.48 21.05
CA GLN A 83 -7.54 9.04 20.27
C GLN A 83 -6.58 10.20 19.96
N GLU A 84 -7.13 11.39 19.67
CA GLU A 84 -6.35 12.59 19.37
C GLU A 84 -5.41 12.98 20.53
N GLN A 85 -5.87 12.86 21.77
CA GLN A 85 -5.11 13.28 22.96
C GLN A 85 -4.05 12.26 23.44
N LYS A 86 -4.23 10.96 23.12
CA LYS A 86 -3.27 9.89 23.47
C LYS A 86 -1.89 10.12 22.84
N GLY A 87 -1.84 10.64 21.62
CA GLY A 87 -0.58 10.89 20.91
C GLY A 87 0.34 11.91 21.60
N ALA A 88 -0.23 12.85 22.36
CA ALA A 88 0.53 13.86 23.09
C ALA A 88 0.91 13.45 24.53
N GLY A 89 0.53 12.24 24.96
CA GLY A 89 0.84 11.71 26.30
C GLY A 89 0.03 12.35 27.43
N LEU A 90 -1.11 12.98 27.12
CA LEU A 90 -1.99 13.64 28.09
C LEU A 90 -2.83 12.64 28.92
N ASP A 91 -2.84 11.37 28.53
CA ASP A 91 -3.41 10.24 29.26
C ASP A 91 -2.50 9.75 30.41
N ARG A 92 -1.26 10.24 30.48
CA ARG A 92 -0.21 9.83 31.45
C ARG A 92 0.34 11.00 32.26
N LEU A 93 -0.50 11.98 32.59
CA LEU A 93 -0.12 13.08 33.47
C LEU A 93 0.07 12.56 34.90
N SER A 94 1.13 13.03 35.59
CA SER A 94 1.22 12.87 37.04
C SER A 94 0.09 13.63 37.74
N GLU A 95 -0.14 13.36 39.02
CA GLU A 95 -1.17 14.05 39.79
C GLU A 95 -0.93 15.58 39.84
N GLU A 96 0.32 16.00 40.07
CA GLU A 96 0.72 17.41 40.08
C GLU A 96 0.59 18.09 38.69
N GLU A 97 0.95 17.36 37.62
CA GLU A 97 0.77 17.83 36.25
C GLU A 97 -0.72 18.01 35.95
N PHE A 98 -1.55 17.03 36.30
CA PHE A 98 -3.00 17.08 36.08
C PHE A 98 -3.67 18.26 36.80
N GLU A 99 -3.32 18.50 38.07
CA GLU A 99 -3.84 19.65 38.83
C GLU A 99 -3.42 20.99 38.22
N THR A 100 -2.16 21.09 37.77
CA THR A 100 -1.66 22.29 37.10
C THR A 100 -2.41 22.53 35.79
N PHE A 101 -2.63 21.48 35.01
CA PHE A 101 -3.35 21.56 33.74
C PHE A 101 -4.82 21.94 33.93
N LEU A 102 -5.48 21.38 34.94
CA LEU A 102 -6.86 21.70 35.30
C LEU A 102 -6.99 23.18 35.65
N ARG A 103 -6.12 23.69 36.54
CA ARG A 103 -6.11 25.11 36.95
C ARG A 103 -5.91 26.06 35.77
N LEU A 104 -4.98 25.77 34.87
CA LEU A 104 -4.73 26.62 33.70
C LEU A 104 -5.90 26.59 32.71
N ASN A 105 -6.53 25.43 32.52
CA ASN A 105 -7.71 25.29 31.69
C ASN A 105 -8.93 26.04 32.26
N ASP A 106 -9.12 26.02 33.58
CA ASP A 106 -10.18 26.76 34.25
C ASP A 106 -9.95 28.27 34.11
N GLN A 107 -8.73 28.74 34.37
CA GLN A 107 -8.34 30.14 34.15
C GLN A 107 -8.57 30.57 32.68
N TYR A 108 -8.23 29.70 31.74
CA TYR A 108 -8.44 29.97 30.32
C TYR A 108 -9.92 30.13 29.99
N ARG A 109 -10.76 29.24 30.51
CA ARG A 109 -12.20 29.28 30.29
C ARG A 109 -12.85 30.51 30.93
N GLU A 110 -12.39 30.92 32.11
CA GLU A 110 -12.84 32.16 32.76
C GLU A 110 -12.47 33.41 31.94
N THR A 111 -11.27 33.41 31.35
CA THR A 111 -10.74 34.56 30.60
C THR A 111 -11.41 34.71 29.22
N PHE A 112 -11.57 33.61 28.48
CA PHE A 112 -12.02 33.65 27.07
C PHE A 112 -13.43 33.09 26.84
N GLY A 113 -14.05 32.42 27.82
CA GLY A 113 -15.43 31.94 27.73
C GLY A 113 -15.65 30.73 26.80
N PHE A 114 -14.58 30.06 26.39
CA PHE A 114 -14.54 28.80 25.64
C PHE A 114 -13.30 27.98 26.06
N PRO A 115 -13.27 26.65 25.86
CA PRO A 115 -12.16 25.81 26.28
C PRO A 115 -10.87 26.08 25.47
N PHE A 116 -9.72 25.71 26.03
CA PHE A 116 -8.46 25.73 25.31
C PHE A 116 -8.47 24.67 24.20
N ILE A 117 -8.27 25.10 22.96
CA ILE A 117 -8.31 24.24 21.77
C ILE A 117 -6.94 24.29 21.11
N LEU A 118 -6.35 23.12 20.89
CA LEU A 118 -5.05 22.95 20.23
C LEU A 118 -5.02 21.63 19.46
N ALA A 119 -4.54 21.66 18.21
CA ALA A 119 -4.27 20.45 17.45
C ALA A 119 -3.03 19.74 18.03
N VAL A 120 -3.25 18.61 18.70
CA VAL A 120 -2.21 17.90 19.48
C VAL A 120 -1.44 16.83 18.69
N LYS A 121 -1.83 16.52 17.45
CA LYS A 121 -1.12 15.54 16.60
C LYS A 121 0.32 16.02 16.33
N GLY A 122 1.31 15.26 16.80
CA GLY A 122 2.73 15.60 16.69
C GLY A 122 3.27 16.55 17.76
N GLN A 123 2.47 16.89 18.78
CA GLN A 123 2.88 17.73 19.90
C GLN A 123 3.21 16.90 21.15
N THR A 124 4.07 17.40 22.02
CA THR A 124 4.32 16.79 23.35
C THR A 124 3.53 17.51 24.43
N LYS A 125 3.33 16.87 25.59
CA LYS A 125 2.71 17.52 26.76
C LYS A 125 3.36 18.87 27.11
N ARG A 126 4.69 19.00 26.96
CA ARG A 126 5.42 20.25 27.24
C ARG A 126 5.00 21.36 26.27
N ASP A 127 4.83 21.04 25.00
CA ASP A 127 4.44 22.01 23.96
C ASP A 127 3.00 22.49 24.20
N VAL A 128 2.12 21.60 24.67
CA VAL A 128 0.76 21.95 25.08
C VAL A 128 0.77 22.92 26.27
N TYR A 129 1.57 22.66 27.30
CA TYR A 129 1.70 23.56 28.46
C TYR A 129 2.20 24.94 28.06
N GLN A 130 3.26 25.00 27.25
CA GLN A 130 3.82 26.26 26.80
C GLN A 130 2.79 27.06 25.99
N SER A 131 2.09 26.41 25.07
CA SER A 131 1.06 27.06 24.26
C SER A 131 -0.10 27.60 25.13
N LEU A 132 -0.52 26.85 26.15
CA LEU A 132 -1.57 27.29 27.08
C LEU A 132 -1.14 28.53 27.88
N GLN A 133 0.10 28.56 28.37
CA GLN A 133 0.64 29.70 29.11
C GLN A 133 0.81 30.95 28.24
N GLU A 134 1.34 30.78 27.02
CA GLU A 134 1.51 31.88 26.07
C GLU A 134 0.14 32.47 25.67
N ARG A 135 -0.83 31.60 25.37
CA ARG A 135 -2.17 32.02 24.92
C ARG A 135 -3.03 32.64 26.02
N LEU A 136 -2.83 32.26 27.28
CA LEU A 136 -3.43 32.94 28.42
C LEU A 136 -3.05 34.42 28.52
N SER A 137 -1.90 34.82 27.97
CA SER A 137 -1.44 36.21 27.97
C SER A 137 -1.93 37.01 26.75
N SER A 138 -2.66 36.38 25.81
CA SER A 138 -3.15 37.00 24.59
C SER A 138 -4.42 37.84 24.81
N GLY A 139 -4.63 38.83 23.96
CA GLY A 139 -5.90 39.56 23.91
C GLY A 139 -7.04 38.68 23.38
N TYR A 140 -8.27 38.95 23.85
CA TYR A 140 -9.46 38.14 23.52
C TYR A 140 -9.65 37.90 22.02
N GLU A 141 -9.53 38.94 21.18
CA GLU A 141 -9.75 38.80 19.73
C GLU A 141 -8.69 37.93 19.07
N GLN A 142 -7.43 38.10 19.45
CA GLN A 142 -6.33 37.29 18.94
C GLN A 142 -6.51 35.83 19.33
N GLU A 143 -6.97 35.56 20.55
CA GLU A 143 -7.21 34.20 21.02
C GLU A 143 -8.41 33.58 20.32
N PHE A 144 -9.50 34.33 20.13
CA PHE A 144 -10.67 33.86 19.40
C PHE A 144 -10.32 33.38 17.98
N GLN A 145 -9.52 34.17 17.23
CA GLN A 145 -9.04 33.77 15.90
C GLN A 145 -8.11 32.56 15.97
N THR A 146 -7.20 32.54 16.96
CA THR A 146 -6.26 31.43 17.16
C THR A 146 -7.00 30.12 17.43
N ALA A 147 -8.02 30.14 18.29
CA ALA A 147 -8.85 28.99 18.60
C ALA A 147 -9.61 28.47 17.37
N LEU A 148 -10.14 29.35 16.53
CA LEU A 148 -10.76 28.96 15.25
C LEU A 148 -9.74 28.31 14.31
N GLN A 149 -8.54 28.86 14.18
CA GLN A 149 -7.48 28.24 13.38
C GLN A 149 -7.11 26.83 13.88
N GLN A 150 -7.09 26.62 15.20
CA GLN A 150 -6.87 25.29 15.77
C GLN A 150 -8.03 24.33 15.46
N VAL A 151 -9.28 24.80 15.53
CA VAL A 151 -10.44 24.01 15.07
C VAL A 151 -10.30 23.61 13.62
N TYR A 152 -9.92 24.53 12.72
CA TYR A 152 -9.72 24.22 11.30
C TYR A 152 -8.62 23.19 11.12
N ARG A 153 -7.50 23.32 11.83
CA ARG A 153 -6.42 22.33 11.81
C ARG A 153 -6.90 20.95 12.29
N ILE A 154 -7.69 20.88 13.37
CA ILE A 154 -8.26 19.63 13.87
C ILE A 154 -9.22 19.01 12.85
N ALA A 155 -10.12 19.82 12.28
CA ALA A 155 -11.06 19.36 11.26
C ALA A 155 -10.34 18.84 10.01
N TRP A 156 -9.26 19.51 9.58
CA TRP A 156 -8.40 19.04 8.49
C TRP A 156 -7.74 17.70 8.82
N LEU A 157 -7.15 17.56 10.00
CA LEU A 157 -6.52 16.30 10.44
C LEU A 157 -7.53 15.15 10.51
N ARG A 158 -8.73 15.39 11.03
CA ARG A 158 -9.82 14.39 11.06
C ARG A 158 -10.27 13.98 9.67
N LEU A 159 -10.35 14.96 8.78
CA LEU A 159 -10.72 14.74 7.40
C LEU A 159 -9.61 13.93 6.69
N GLN A 160 -8.32 14.23 6.95
CA GLN A 160 -7.18 13.42 6.49
C GLN A 160 -7.17 12.01 7.09
N ASP A 161 -7.55 11.83 8.35
CA ASP A 161 -7.62 10.49 8.98
C ASP A 161 -8.77 9.65 8.42
N LYS A 162 -9.87 10.28 7.98
CA LYS A 162 -10.94 9.60 7.22
C LYS A 162 -10.51 9.23 5.80
N MET A 163 -9.49 9.90 5.26
CA MET A 163 -8.96 9.67 3.92
C MET A 163 -7.77 8.73 3.86
N THR A 164 -6.91 8.79 4.88
CA THR A 164 -5.82 7.84 5.02
C THR A 164 -6.51 6.50 5.20
N PRO A 165 -6.20 5.47 4.38
CA PRO A 165 -6.58 4.11 4.74
C PRO A 165 -5.86 3.80 6.06
N VAL A 166 -6.52 4.12 7.17
CA VAL A 166 -6.08 3.69 8.48
C VAL A 166 -6.09 2.18 8.37
N ARG A 167 -4.90 1.59 8.52
CA ARG A 167 -4.71 0.22 8.98
C ARG A 167 -5.50 0.06 10.28
N SER A 168 -6.81 -0.09 10.19
CA SER A 168 -7.71 -0.34 11.30
C SER A 168 -7.57 -1.77 11.84
N ASP A 169 -6.66 -2.55 11.26
CA ASP A 169 -6.25 -3.86 11.75
C ASP A 169 -5.57 -3.85 13.12
N SER A 170 -5.12 -2.70 13.65
CA SER A 170 -4.39 -2.69 14.93
C SER A 170 -5.24 -2.96 16.18
N MET A 171 -6.56 -3.17 16.04
CA MET A 171 -7.41 -3.71 17.12
C MET A 171 -8.35 -4.85 16.67
N ARG A 172 -8.23 -5.36 15.44
CA ARG A 172 -8.89 -6.62 15.06
C ARG A 172 -7.95 -7.78 15.39
N ARG A 173 -8.51 -8.81 16.03
CA ARG A 173 -7.77 -10.04 16.29
C ARG A 173 -7.33 -10.63 14.95
N THR A 174 -6.05 -10.89 14.76
CA THR A 174 -5.59 -11.73 13.64
C THR A 174 -6.23 -13.11 13.77
N MET A 175 -7.16 -13.43 12.87
CA MET A 175 -7.90 -14.69 12.90
C MET A 175 -8.23 -15.13 11.48
N SER A 176 -7.50 -16.16 11.05
CA SER A 176 -7.57 -16.72 9.71
C SER A 176 -6.91 -18.09 9.71
N TYR A 177 -7.17 -18.85 8.66
CA TYR A 177 -6.49 -20.12 8.42
C TYR A 177 -6.56 -20.45 6.92
N GLY A 178 -5.76 -21.42 6.47
CA GLY A 178 -5.61 -21.62 5.03
C GLY A 178 -4.84 -22.86 4.61
N LYS A 179 -4.45 -22.86 3.34
CA LYS A 179 -3.64 -23.91 2.72
C LYS A 179 -2.57 -23.29 1.82
N GLY A 180 -1.31 -23.53 2.16
CA GLY A 180 -0.16 -23.23 1.30
C GLY A 180 0.28 -24.45 0.50
N ASN A 181 1.19 -24.22 -0.46
CA ASN A 181 1.77 -25.27 -1.31
C ASN A 181 0.71 -26.07 -2.10
N VAL A 182 -0.35 -25.41 -2.56
CA VAL A 182 -1.37 -26.02 -3.43
C VAL A 182 -0.87 -25.97 -4.87
N PHE A 183 -0.10 -26.99 -5.24
CA PHE A 183 0.36 -27.16 -6.61
C PHE A 183 -0.78 -27.60 -7.53
N ALA A 184 -0.87 -26.96 -8.70
CA ALA A 184 -1.79 -27.34 -9.76
C ALA A 184 -1.13 -27.12 -11.12
N TYR A 185 -1.30 -28.09 -12.02
CA TYR A 185 -0.78 -28.03 -13.39
C TYR A 185 -1.94 -28.24 -14.35
N ARG A 186 -2.10 -27.31 -15.29
CA ARG A 186 -3.09 -27.36 -16.34
C ARG A 186 -2.39 -27.36 -17.69
N THR A 187 -2.79 -28.28 -18.56
CA THR A 187 -2.29 -28.32 -19.93
C THR A 187 -3.30 -27.72 -20.89
N PHE A 188 -2.79 -27.18 -21.99
CA PHE A 188 -3.58 -26.67 -23.12
C PHE A 188 -4.66 -25.68 -22.68
N MET A 189 -4.28 -24.65 -21.92
CA MET A 189 -5.16 -23.50 -21.74
C MET A 189 -5.20 -22.67 -23.02
N GLU A 190 -6.17 -21.79 -23.12
CA GLU A 190 -6.22 -20.85 -24.24
C GLU A 190 -4.97 -19.95 -24.23
N PRO A 191 -4.26 -19.80 -25.36
CA PRO A 191 -3.11 -18.93 -25.45
C PRO A 191 -3.44 -17.47 -25.15
N LEU A 192 -2.53 -16.79 -24.45
CA LEU A 192 -2.54 -15.34 -24.32
C LEU A 192 -1.84 -14.73 -25.54
N THR A 193 -2.58 -14.00 -26.35
CA THR A 193 -2.11 -13.35 -27.59
C THR A 193 -2.65 -11.92 -27.63
N GLY A 194 -2.05 -11.06 -28.47
CA GLY A 194 -2.50 -9.67 -28.61
C GLY A 194 -1.94 -8.71 -27.56
N LEU A 195 -0.81 -9.07 -26.93
CA LEU A 195 -0.11 -8.18 -26.00
C LEU A 195 0.43 -6.95 -26.72
N SER A 196 0.53 -5.84 -25.99
CA SER A 196 1.21 -4.63 -26.49
C SER A 196 2.69 -4.92 -26.76
N VAL A 197 3.19 -4.46 -27.91
CA VAL A 197 4.61 -4.58 -28.27
C VAL A 197 5.36 -3.40 -27.68
N ILE A 198 6.47 -3.68 -26.99
CA ILE A 198 7.38 -2.67 -26.45
C ILE A 198 8.79 -2.84 -27.04
N PRO A 199 9.59 -1.77 -27.16
CA PRO A 199 10.94 -1.85 -27.72
C PRO A 199 11.89 -2.81 -26.98
N GLU A 200 11.73 -2.94 -25.67
CA GLU A 200 12.64 -3.69 -24.80
C GLU A 200 12.43 -5.21 -24.83
N SER A 201 11.27 -5.68 -25.30
CA SER A 201 10.89 -7.09 -25.18
C SER A 201 10.37 -7.69 -26.49
N PRO A 202 10.89 -8.84 -26.93
CA PRO A 202 10.31 -9.60 -28.03
C PRO A 202 9.06 -10.39 -27.62
N PHE A 203 8.66 -10.35 -26.34
CA PHE A 203 7.55 -11.14 -25.82
C PHE A 203 6.21 -10.56 -26.29
N THR A 204 5.42 -11.37 -27.01
CA THR A 204 4.13 -10.97 -27.56
C THR A 204 2.99 -11.94 -27.27
N GLN A 205 3.30 -13.14 -26.78
CA GLN A 205 2.31 -14.18 -26.50
C GLN A 205 2.81 -15.23 -25.51
N LYS A 206 1.86 -16.00 -24.95
CA LYS A 206 2.09 -17.17 -24.11
C LYS A 206 1.19 -18.32 -24.54
N ASP A 207 1.80 -19.43 -24.94
CA ASP A 207 1.07 -20.55 -25.57
C ASP A 207 0.24 -21.37 -24.58
N TYR A 208 0.60 -21.36 -23.29
CA TYR A 208 -0.02 -22.14 -22.21
C TYR A 208 -0.23 -23.65 -22.49
N THR A 209 0.69 -24.26 -23.23
CA THR A 209 0.78 -25.72 -23.37
C THR A 209 0.88 -26.39 -21.99
N VAL A 210 1.68 -25.81 -21.10
CA VAL A 210 1.75 -26.16 -19.68
C VAL A 210 1.66 -24.87 -18.85
N PHE A 211 0.65 -24.80 -17.99
CA PHE A 211 0.45 -23.74 -17.01
C PHE A 211 0.51 -24.34 -15.61
N GLY A 212 1.51 -23.95 -14.82
CA GLY A 212 1.69 -24.45 -13.47
C GLY A 212 1.58 -23.33 -12.45
N LEU A 213 0.92 -23.61 -11.32
CA LEU A 213 0.76 -22.67 -10.21
C LEU A 213 1.11 -23.34 -8.89
N ASN A 214 1.69 -22.57 -7.98
CA ASN A 214 1.74 -22.84 -6.56
C ASN A 214 0.89 -21.83 -5.82
N VAL A 215 -0.26 -22.26 -5.30
CA VAL A 215 -1.25 -21.38 -4.67
C VAL A 215 -1.18 -21.48 -3.15
N THR A 216 -1.28 -20.34 -2.49
CA THR A 216 -1.59 -20.21 -1.05
C THR A 216 -2.91 -19.48 -0.90
N VAL A 217 -3.85 -20.06 -0.17
CA VAL A 217 -5.14 -19.44 0.16
C VAL A 217 -5.25 -19.27 1.67
N GLU A 218 -5.83 -18.15 2.08
CA GLU A 218 -6.16 -17.80 3.45
C GLU A 218 -7.59 -17.27 3.50
N LEU A 219 -8.36 -17.73 4.47
CA LEU A 219 -9.77 -17.39 4.67
C LEU A 219 -9.93 -16.75 6.05
N GLY A 220 -10.75 -15.72 6.15
CA GLY A 220 -11.10 -15.12 7.43
C GLY A 220 -12.55 -14.64 7.53
N GLY A 221 -12.98 -14.46 8.78
CA GLY A 221 -14.32 -14.06 9.17
C GLY A 221 -14.61 -14.40 10.63
N GLU A 222 -15.47 -13.62 11.28
CA GLU A 222 -15.75 -13.76 12.72
C GLU A 222 -16.36 -15.12 13.08
N ALA A 223 -17.05 -15.76 12.12
CA ALA A 223 -17.63 -17.09 12.27
C ALA A 223 -16.61 -18.20 12.59
N PHE A 224 -15.31 -17.96 12.40
CA PHE A 224 -14.26 -18.90 12.76
C PHE A 224 -13.87 -18.86 14.23
N LEU A 225 -14.28 -17.85 15.01
CA LEU A 225 -13.87 -17.71 16.40
C LEU A 225 -14.09 -18.98 17.25
N PRO A 226 -15.27 -19.65 17.20
CA PRO A 226 -15.50 -20.88 17.96
C PRO A 226 -14.54 -22.03 17.60
N SER A 227 -13.99 -22.09 16.38
CA SER A 227 -13.02 -23.14 16.03
C SER A 227 -11.71 -22.99 16.80
N PHE A 228 -11.35 -21.76 17.18
CA PHE A 228 -10.16 -21.47 17.99
C PHE A 228 -10.43 -21.55 19.49
N THR A 229 -11.56 -21.02 19.96
CA THR A 229 -11.84 -20.90 21.40
C THR A 229 -12.48 -22.14 22.00
N GLU A 230 -13.25 -22.89 21.20
CA GLU A 230 -14.09 -24.00 21.67
C GLU A 230 -13.77 -25.31 20.94
N GLY A 231 -12.99 -25.28 19.86
CA GLY A 231 -12.73 -26.44 19.00
C GLY A 231 -13.94 -26.85 18.17
N ASP A 232 -14.93 -25.96 17.99
CA ASP A 232 -16.09 -26.21 17.14
C ASP A 232 -15.73 -26.06 15.66
N ASN A 233 -15.75 -27.19 14.94
CA ASN A 233 -15.40 -27.23 13.52
C ASN A 233 -16.61 -27.03 12.58
N SER A 234 -17.79 -26.68 13.09
CA SER A 234 -19.02 -26.58 12.29
C SER A 234 -18.94 -25.55 11.16
N ALA A 235 -18.19 -24.46 11.36
CA ALA A 235 -17.94 -23.43 10.35
C ALA A 235 -16.63 -23.67 9.56
N VAL A 236 -15.85 -24.71 9.87
CA VAL A 236 -14.53 -24.91 9.28
C VAL A 236 -14.64 -25.61 7.93
N VAL A 237 -14.27 -24.91 6.86
CA VAL A 237 -13.91 -25.55 5.58
C VAL A 237 -12.58 -26.26 5.78
N ALA A 238 -12.54 -27.60 5.71
CA ALA A 238 -11.29 -28.33 5.84
C ALA A 238 -10.25 -27.84 4.82
N THR A 239 -8.99 -27.67 5.24
CA THR A 239 -7.94 -27.14 4.34
C THR A 239 -7.64 -28.08 3.16
N ASP A 240 -7.93 -29.37 3.29
CA ASP A 240 -7.92 -30.30 2.14
C ASP A 240 -9.05 -30.01 1.14
N SER A 241 -10.24 -29.63 1.61
CA SER A 241 -11.33 -29.18 0.75
C SER A 241 -10.96 -27.90 -0.01
N MET A 242 -10.22 -26.97 0.61
CA MET A 242 -9.69 -25.78 -0.07
C MET A 242 -8.73 -26.16 -1.21
N LYS A 243 -7.80 -27.09 -0.97
CA LYS A 243 -6.89 -27.63 -2.00
C LYS A 243 -7.69 -28.22 -3.17
N ASN A 244 -8.67 -29.08 -2.87
CA ASN A 244 -9.55 -29.68 -3.89
C ASN A 244 -10.36 -28.61 -4.64
N PHE A 245 -10.81 -27.56 -3.95
CA PHE A 245 -11.56 -26.45 -4.53
C PHE A 245 -10.70 -25.73 -5.58
N ILE A 246 -9.51 -25.27 -5.22
CA ILE A 246 -8.57 -24.58 -6.12
C ILE A 246 -8.24 -25.45 -7.34
N GLN A 247 -7.84 -26.70 -7.13
CA GLN A 247 -7.43 -27.61 -8.20
C GLN A 247 -8.58 -27.90 -9.19
N ARG A 248 -9.80 -28.06 -8.71
CA ARG A 248 -10.98 -28.26 -9.58
C ARG A 248 -11.35 -27.00 -10.35
N HIS A 249 -11.23 -25.82 -9.72
CA HIS A 249 -11.51 -24.57 -10.40
C HIS A 249 -10.50 -24.26 -11.51
N LEU A 250 -9.24 -24.70 -11.39
CA LEU A 250 -8.28 -24.62 -12.51
C LEU A 250 -8.73 -25.49 -13.71
N GLY A 251 -9.49 -26.56 -13.44
CA GLY A 251 -10.14 -27.38 -14.47
C GLY A 251 -11.24 -26.63 -15.24
N SER A 252 -11.98 -25.76 -14.56
CA SER A 252 -13.11 -25.01 -15.15
C SER A 252 -12.76 -23.60 -15.60
N PHE A 253 -11.58 -23.09 -15.23
CA PHE A 253 -11.15 -21.74 -15.55
C PHE A 253 -10.93 -21.58 -17.06
N THR A 254 -11.51 -20.51 -17.62
CA THR A 254 -11.44 -20.16 -19.04
C THR A 254 -10.63 -18.91 -19.32
N GLY A 255 -10.16 -18.20 -18.29
CA GLY A 255 -9.30 -17.03 -18.45
C GLY A 255 -7.86 -17.40 -18.78
N LYS A 256 -7.01 -16.38 -18.91
CA LYS A 256 -5.67 -16.50 -19.51
C LYS A 256 -4.52 -16.04 -18.63
N THR A 257 -4.76 -15.69 -17.37
CA THR A 257 -3.71 -15.18 -16.48
C THR A 257 -3.80 -15.81 -15.10
N ALA A 258 -2.69 -15.79 -14.35
CA ALA A 258 -2.67 -16.25 -12.96
C ALA A 258 -3.52 -15.32 -12.08
N GLU A 259 -3.49 -14.03 -12.37
CA GLU A 259 -4.29 -12.96 -11.77
C GLU A 259 -5.79 -13.22 -11.92
N GLY A 260 -6.24 -13.50 -13.15
CA GLY A 260 -7.64 -13.84 -13.42
C GLY A 260 -8.04 -15.14 -12.73
N PHE A 261 -7.14 -16.11 -12.63
CA PHE A 261 -7.41 -17.36 -11.92
C PHE A 261 -7.61 -17.12 -10.41
N VAL A 262 -6.72 -16.38 -9.75
CA VAL A 262 -6.86 -16.13 -8.30
C VAL A 262 -8.08 -15.27 -7.98
N GLN A 263 -8.45 -14.33 -8.85
CA GLN A 263 -9.71 -13.57 -8.75
C GLN A 263 -10.91 -14.52 -8.83
N TYR A 264 -10.98 -15.33 -9.89
CA TYR A 264 -12.08 -16.26 -10.13
C TYR A 264 -12.30 -17.22 -8.95
N VAL A 265 -11.22 -17.79 -8.41
CA VAL A 265 -11.32 -18.73 -7.28
C VAL A 265 -11.67 -18.02 -5.99
N SER A 266 -11.13 -16.82 -5.74
CA SER A 266 -11.45 -16.04 -4.53
C SER A 266 -12.91 -15.64 -4.49
N GLU A 267 -13.46 -15.19 -5.62
CA GLU A 267 -14.89 -14.91 -5.78
C GLU A 267 -15.73 -16.17 -5.57
N ALA A 268 -15.32 -17.30 -6.16
CA ALA A 268 -16.01 -18.58 -6.01
C ALA A 268 -16.04 -19.05 -4.54
N PHE A 269 -14.97 -18.86 -3.77
CA PHE A 269 -14.97 -19.13 -2.32
C PHE A 269 -16.00 -18.29 -1.59
N LEU A 270 -16.01 -16.97 -1.81
CA LEU A 270 -16.94 -16.05 -1.15
C LEU A 270 -18.40 -16.29 -1.54
N ARG A 271 -18.67 -16.72 -2.78
CA ARG A 271 -20.02 -17.11 -3.21
C ARG A 271 -20.44 -18.45 -2.62
N LYS A 272 -19.52 -19.42 -2.51
CA LYS A 272 -19.82 -20.77 -2.01
C LYS A 272 -20.03 -20.81 -0.51
N TYR A 273 -19.28 -20.02 0.26
CA TYR A 273 -19.23 -20.07 1.72
C TYR A 273 -19.63 -18.71 2.33
N PRO A 274 -20.92 -18.52 2.70
CA PRO A 274 -21.43 -17.23 3.13
C PRO A 274 -20.83 -16.68 4.43
N HIS A 275 -20.32 -17.56 5.30
CA HIS A 275 -19.71 -17.19 6.59
C HIS A 275 -18.26 -16.70 6.45
N ILE A 276 -17.66 -16.82 5.27
CA ILE A 276 -16.35 -16.25 4.96
C ILE A 276 -16.54 -14.78 4.62
N GLU A 277 -15.80 -13.91 5.28
CA GLU A 277 -15.87 -12.46 5.09
C GLU A 277 -14.83 -11.98 4.09
N TRP A 278 -13.65 -12.61 4.07
CA TRP A 278 -12.57 -12.26 3.15
C TRP A 278 -11.74 -13.48 2.76
N VAL A 279 -11.14 -13.38 1.57
CA VAL A 279 -10.21 -14.35 1.00
C VAL A 279 -8.96 -13.60 0.59
N GLN A 280 -7.81 -14.14 0.98
CA GLN A 280 -6.51 -13.72 0.47
C GLN A 280 -5.90 -14.89 -0.30
N MET A 281 -5.37 -14.62 -1.49
CA MET A 281 -4.74 -15.64 -2.31
C MET A 281 -3.46 -15.12 -2.96
N THR A 282 -2.41 -15.92 -2.85
CA THR A 282 -1.17 -15.73 -3.59
C THR A 282 -1.01 -16.89 -4.55
N ALA A 283 -0.61 -16.63 -5.79
CA ALA A 283 -0.22 -17.67 -6.73
C ALA A 283 1.14 -17.35 -7.34
N GLU A 284 2.06 -18.30 -7.27
CA GLU A 284 3.33 -18.26 -7.98
C GLU A 284 3.22 -19.10 -9.26
N GLU A 285 3.56 -18.51 -10.40
CA GLU A 285 3.68 -19.26 -11.63
C GLU A 285 4.92 -20.17 -11.59
N LEU A 286 4.75 -21.37 -12.13
CA LEU A 286 5.80 -22.35 -12.27
C LEU A 286 6.30 -22.29 -13.73
N PRO A 287 7.33 -21.49 -14.05
CA PRO A 287 7.83 -21.34 -15.43
C PRO A 287 8.32 -22.65 -16.05
N PHE A 288 7.91 -22.87 -17.29
CA PHE A 288 8.35 -23.96 -18.16
C PHE A 288 8.91 -23.37 -19.44
N GLU A 289 10.18 -23.66 -19.71
CA GLU A 289 10.87 -23.23 -20.92
C GLU A 289 10.85 -24.36 -21.95
N THR A 290 10.72 -24.02 -23.22
CA THR A 290 10.80 -25.00 -24.30
C THR A 290 12.16 -25.69 -24.28
N ALA A 291 12.17 -27.02 -24.20
CA ALA A 291 13.42 -27.78 -24.23
C ALA A 291 13.99 -27.83 -25.66
N VAL A 292 15.30 -27.71 -25.80
CA VAL A 292 15.98 -27.86 -27.09
C VAL A 292 15.83 -29.29 -27.59
N SER A 293 15.29 -29.46 -28.80
CA SER A 293 15.24 -30.74 -29.51
C SER A 293 15.98 -30.66 -30.84
N ASN A 294 16.63 -31.75 -31.28
CA ASN A 294 17.26 -31.85 -32.60
C ASN A 294 16.17 -31.90 -33.69
N GLY A 295 15.64 -30.75 -34.10
CA GLY A 295 14.53 -30.58 -35.06
C GLY A 295 13.63 -29.39 -34.71
N GLU A 296 12.52 -29.19 -35.44
CA GLU A 296 11.45 -28.26 -35.01
C GLU A 296 11.01 -28.65 -33.59
N SER A 297 10.95 -27.66 -32.68
CA SER A 297 10.50 -27.87 -31.30
C SER A 297 9.14 -28.54 -31.31
N GLY A 298 9.09 -29.79 -30.87
CA GLY A 298 7.87 -30.61 -30.95
C GLY A 298 6.74 -30.17 -30.02
N GLY A 299 6.87 -29.04 -29.31
CA GLY A 299 5.82 -28.47 -28.45
C GLY A 299 5.40 -29.34 -27.26
N LEU A 300 6.14 -30.42 -26.96
CA LEU A 300 5.77 -31.42 -25.96
C LEU A 300 6.74 -31.52 -24.77
N VAL A 301 7.99 -31.06 -24.93
CA VAL A 301 9.03 -31.20 -23.90
C VAL A 301 9.43 -29.83 -23.39
N PHE A 302 9.34 -29.65 -22.07
CA PHE A 302 9.64 -28.40 -21.40
C PHE A 302 10.58 -28.64 -20.21
N SER A 303 11.52 -27.73 -19.99
CA SER A 303 12.34 -27.67 -18.78
C SER A 303 11.67 -26.81 -17.72
N ARG A 304 11.54 -27.34 -16.50
CA ARG A 304 11.08 -26.56 -15.35
C ARG A 304 12.17 -25.56 -14.94
N SER A 305 11.91 -24.27 -15.16
CA SER A 305 12.82 -23.21 -14.76
C SER A 305 12.75 -22.94 -13.26
N ARG A 306 13.89 -22.57 -12.66
CA ARG A 306 14.02 -22.21 -11.24
C ARG A 306 14.49 -20.77 -11.06
N ASN A 307 14.50 -20.01 -12.15
CA ASN A 307 14.93 -18.62 -12.18
C ASN A 307 13.77 -17.72 -11.71
N GLU A 308 13.63 -16.55 -12.34
CA GLU A 308 12.56 -15.63 -12.07
C GLU A 308 11.18 -16.22 -12.37
N LYS A 309 10.17 -15.73 -11.65
CA LYS A 309 8.78 -16.21 -11.79
C LYS A 309 7.79 -15.11 -11.47
N LEU A 310 6.60 -15.20 -12.07
CA LEU A 310 5.46 -14.38 -11.68
C LEU A 310 4.97 -14.82 -10.30
N GLN A 311 4.66 -13.86 -9.44
CA GLN A 311 3.79 -14.02 -8.30
C GLN A 311 2.65 -12.99 -8.41
N THR A 312 1.42 -13.42 -8.15
CA THR A 312 0.27 -12.53 -8.01
C THR A 312 -0.32 -12.65 -6.63
N PHE A 313 -0.88 -11.55 -6.13
CA PHE A 313 -1.61 -11.47 -4.89
C PHE A 313 -2.98 -10.83 -5.13
N ILE A 314 -4.00 -11.38 -4.48
CA ILE A 314 -5.31 -10.77 -4.41
C ILE A 314 -5.89 -10.90 -3.00
N GLN A 315 -6.56 -9.85 -2.54
CA GLN A 315 -7.43 -9.86 -1.37
C GLN A 315 -8.82 -9.42 -1.81
N MET A 316 -9.82 -10.23 -1.49
CA MET A 316 -11.22 -9.96 -1.76
C MET A 316 -12.01 -9.99 -0.46
N GLU A 317 -12.91 -9.03 -0.30
CA GLU A 317 -13.77 -8.90 0.87
C GLU A 317 -15.24 -8.87 0.44
N ARG A 318 -16.12 -9.37 1.30
CA ARG A 318 -17.56 -9.25 1.10
C ARG A 318 -18.00 -7.82 1.37
N ASN A 319 -18.56 -7.15 0.37
CA ASN A 319 -19.12 -5.81 0.51
C ASN A 319 -20.55 -5.74 -0.05
N GLY A 320 -21.54 -5.97 0.80
CA GLY A 320 -22.94 -6.06 0.38
C GLY A 320 -23.23 -7.36 -0.38
N ALA A 321 -23.85 -7.25 -1.55
CA ALA A 321 -24.26 -8.41 -2.35
C ALA A 321 -23.11 -9.06 -3.14
N GLU A 322 -22.09 -8.29 -3.50
CA GLU A 322 -21.00 -8.74 -4.36
C GLU A 322 -19.64 -8.64 -3.65
N PRO A 323 -18.76 -9.65 -3.79
CA PRO A 323 -17.37 -9.53 -3.38
C PRO A 323 -16.65 -8.39 -4.10
N VAL A 324 -15.74 -7.71 -3.41
CA VAL A 324 -14.91 -6.64 -3.98
C VAL A 324 -13.44 -6.96 -3.77
N VAL A 325 -12.61 -6.66 -4.76
CA VAL A 325 -11.15 -6.71 -4.64
C VAL A 325 -10.71 -5.50 -3.82
N THR A 326 -10.02 -5.73 -2.69
CA THR A 326 -9.52 -4.66 -1.81
C THR A 326 -8.02 -4.43 -1.97
N ARG A 327 -7.29 -5.43 -2.48
CA ARG A 327 -5.87 -5.31 -2.80
C ARG A 327 -5.49 -6.30 -3.89
N GLN A 328 -4.68 -5.84 -4.85
CA GLN A 328 -4.19 -6.66 -5.95
C GLN A 328 -2.84 -6.12 -6.43
N TYR A 329 -1.90 -7.02 -6.72
CA TYR A 329 -0.66 -6.69 -7.40
C TYR A 329 -0.07 -7.93 -8.07
N SER A 330 0.80 -7.70 -9.04
CA SER A 330 1.62 -8.72 -9.69
C SER A 330 3.09 -8.40 -9.48
N GLU A 331 3.95 -9.41 -9.50
CA GLU A 331 5.36 -9.28 -9.18
C GLU A 331 6.22 -10.27 -9.97
N VAL A 332 7.31 -9.81 -10.57
CA VAL A 332 8.42 -10.69 -10.98
C VAL A 332 9.30 -10.90 -9.77
N ARG A 333 9.47 -12.14 -9.34
CA ARG A 333 10.30 -12.51 -8.19
C ARG A 333 11.55 -13.26 -8.59
N ASP A 334 12.59 -13.12 -7.78
CA ASP A 334 13.87 -13.82 -7.88
C ASP A 334 14.63 -13.53 -9.19
N LEU A 335 14.45 -12.35 -9.78
CA LEU A 335 15.25 -11.92 -10.93
C LEU A 335 16.68 -11.60 -10.48
N GLN A 336 17.66 -12.22 -11.12
CA GLN A 336 19.07 -12.07 -10.79
C GLN A 336 19.84 -11.57 -12.01
N LEU A 337 20.41 -10.36 -11.91
CA LEU A 337 21.10 -9.71 -13.02
C LEU A 337 22.49 -9.26 -12.58
N VAL A 338 23.51 -9.61 -13.37
CA VAL A 338 24.87 -9.11 -13.20
C VAL A 338 25.27 -8.28 -14.41
N LYS A 339 25.73 -7.04 -14.16
CA LYS A 339 26.37 -6.20 -15.18
C LYS A 339 27.85 -6.11 -14.86
N VAL A 340 28.68 -6.67 -15.76
CA VAL A 340 30.10 -6.96 -15.48
C VAL A 340 31.01 -5.73 -15.39
N LYS A 341 30.56 -4.58 -15.91
CA LYS A 341 31.28 -3.30 -15.88
C LYS A 341 30.32 -2.11 -15.98
N ASP A 342 30.87 -0.91 -15.93
CA ASP A 342 30.15 0.37 -16.09
C ASP A 342 29.14 0.63 -14.95
N ASN A 343 29.51 0.22 -13.73
CA ASN A 343 28.80 0.55 -12.51
C ASN A 343 29.75 1.16 -11.50
N SER A 344 29.42 2.32 -10.96
CA SER A 344 30.19 2.97 -9.90
C SER A 344 29.43 2.95 -8.58
N PHE A 345 30.15 3.09 -7.48
CA PHE A 345 29.60 3.44 -6.18
C PHE A 345 30.63 4.28 -5.43
N THR A 346 30.44 5.59 -5.52
CA THR A 346 31.36 6.62 -5.01
C THR A 346 30.56 7.74 -4.35
N GLY A 347 31.20 8.59 -3.55
CA GLY A 347 30.55 9.76 -2.93
C GLY A 347 29.58 9.44 -1.78
N PHE A 348 29.65 8.22 -1.22
CA PHE A 348 28.91 7.87 0.00
C PHE A 348 29.57 8.47 1.25
N ILE A 349 28.82 8.58 2.34
CA ILE A 349 29.30 9.11 3.63
C ILE A 349 30.54 8.34 4.07
N ARG A 350 31.58 9.07 4.51
CA ARG A 350 32.81 8.51 5.08
C ARG A 350 32.97 8.96 6.51
N ASP A 351 32.92 8.00 7.43
CA ASP A 351 33.04 8.18 8.87
C ASP A 351 33.85 7.02 9.49
N GLU A 352 33.89 6.94 10.82
CA GLU A 352 34.61 5.90 11.56
C GLU A 352 34.12 4.47 11.31
N TYR A 353 32.94 4.28 10.70
CA TYR A 353 32.38 2.97 10.36
C TYR A 353 32.68 2.55 8.92
N THR A 354 33.26 3.43 8.11
CA THR A 354 33.40 3.24 6.66
C THR A 354 34.68 2.49 6.30
N THR A 355 34.56 1.18 6.03
CA THR A 355 35.67 0.34 5.52
C THR A 355 35.60 0.07 4.03
N LEU A 356 34.46 0.32 3.39
CA LEU A 356 34.23 0.09 1.97
C LEU A 356 35.05 1.09 1.13
N PRO A 357 35.92 0.61 0.19
CA PRO A 357 36.54 1.48 -0.79
C PRO A 357 35.50 2.02 -1.77
N GLU A 358 35.75 3.21 -2.31
CA GLU A 358 35.02 3.66 -3.48
C GLU A 358 35.42 2.81 -4.69
N ASP A 359 34.45 2.48 -5.53
CA ASP A 359 34.68 1.68 -6.73
C ASP A 359 34.02 2.37 -7.92
N SER A 360 34.81 2.81 -8.89
CA SER A 360 34.30 3.46 -10.10
C SER A 360 33.83 2.46 -11.16
N ASN A 361 34.13 1.17 -11.02
CA ASN A 361 33.79 0.14 -12.00
C ASN A 361 33.75 -1.27 -11.40
N ARG A 362 32.57 -1.67 -10.91
CA ARG A 362 32.31 -2.99 -10.30
C ARG A 362 31.34 -3.86 -11.10
N PRO A 363 31.44 -5.20 -11.02
CA PRO A 363 30.45 -6.11 -11.58
C PRO A 363 29.19 -6.14 -10.71
N LEU A 364 28.32 -5.13 -10.83
CA LEU A 364 27.14 -5.00 -9.99
C LEU A 364 26.22 -6.21 -10.19
N PHE A 365 26.05 -7.00 -9.14
CA PHE A 365 25.15 -8.15 -9.13
C PHE A 365 23.96 -7.85 -8.21
N VAL A 366 22.76 -7.86 -8.77
CA VAL A 366 21.51 -7.53 -8.08
C VAL A 366 20.53 -8.68 -8.13
N TYR A 367 19.88 -8.93 -7.00
CA TYR A 367 18.62 -9.68 -6.98
C TYR A 367 17.50 -8.65 -6.87
N VAL A 368 16.46 -8.78 -7.67
CA VAL A 368 15.37 -7.79 -7.75
C VAL A 368 14.05 -8.51 -7.82
N ASN A 369 13.13 -8.12 -6.94
CA ASN A 369 11.70 -8.36 -7.13
C ASN A 369 11.07 -7.04 -7.60
N ILE A 370 10.22 -7.13 -8.62
CA ILE A 370 9.59 -5.97 -9.27
C ILE A 370 8.08 -6.19 -9.22
N GLY A 371 7.38 -5.45 -8.38
CA GLY A 371 5.93 -5.48 -8.26
C GLY A 371 5.27 -4.34 -9.03
N TRP A 372 4.03 -4.51 -9.49
CA TRP A 372 3.23 -3.45 -10.09
C TRP A 372 1.75 -3.58 -9.73
N THR A 373 1.08 -2.43 -9.75
CA THR A 373 -0.36 -2.31 -9.53
C THR A 373 -0.99 -1.54 -10.68
N TYR A 374 -2.13 -2.03 -11.16
CA TYR A 374 -2.92 -1.40 -12.20
C TYR A 374 -3.84 -0.32 -11.61
N GLU A 375 -4.15 0.71 -12.40
CA GLU A 375 -5.21 1.68 -12.07
C GLU A 375 -6.58 1.02 -12.09
N ASP A 376 -6.83 0.20 -13.10
CA ASP A 376 -7.97 -0.70 -13.21
C ASP A 376 -7.50 -2.15 -13.00
N GLY A 377 -7.89 -2.76 -11.88
CA GLY A 377 -7.47 -4.12 -11.53
C GLY A 377 -7.87 -5.19 -12.54
N ASP A 378 -8.91 -4.93 -13.33
CA ASP A 378 -9.42 -5.84 -14.36
C ASP A 378 -8.44 -5.99 -15.53
N ASP A 379 -7.56 -5.02 -15.77
CA ASP A 379 -6.50 -5.09 -16.80
C ASP A 379 -5.54 -6.26 -16.54
N ALA A 380 -5.39 -6.68 -15.28
CA ALA A 380 -4.57 -7.83 -14.91
C ALA A 380 -5.15 -9.18 -15.37
N TYR A 381 -6.46 -9.24 -15.71
CA TYR A 381 -7.13 -10.46 -16.14
C TYR A 381 -6.98 -10.71 -17.65
N ALA A 382 -6.46 -9.72 -18.38
CA ALA A 382 -6.18 -9.77 -19.82
C ALA A 382 -7.42 -10.08 -20.68
N GLU A 383 -8.60 -9.59 -20.29
CA GLU A 383 -9.79 -9.55 -21.17
C GLU A 383 -9.52 -8.66 -22.40
N ASP A 384 -8.80 -7.55 -22.21
CA ASP A 384 -8.06 -6.83 -23.25
C ASP A 384 -6.56 -7.09 -23.08
N PRO A 385 -5.97 -8.05 -23.82
CA PRO A 385 -4.55 -8.38 -23.71
C PRO A 385 -3.61 -7.20 -24.00
N SER A 386 -4.05 -6.18 -24.74
CA SER A 386 -3.20 -5.02 -25.02
C SER A 386 -2.93 -4.17 -23.78
N ARG A 387 -3.77 -4.28 -22.76
CA ARG A 387 -3.65 -3.59 -21.47
C ARG A 387 -2.92 -4.43 -20.41
N TYR A 388 -2.62 -5.70 -20.70
CA TYR A 388 -1.91 -6.55 -19.77
C TYR A 388 -0.38 -6.28 -19.82
N ALA A 389 0.19 -5.95 -18.67
CA ALA A 389 1.63 -5.85 -18.46
C ALA A 389 2.19 -7.23 -18.11
N ALA A 390 2.80 -7.90 -19.10
CA ALA A 390 3.32 -9.25 -18.92
C ALA A 390 4.61 -9.27 -18.09
N PRO A 391 4.79 -10.24 -17.15
CA PRO A 391 5.99 -10.35 -16.33
C PRO A 391 7.27 -10.48 -17.15
N GLU A 392 7.20 -11.16 -18.29
CA GLU A 392 8.33 -11.31 -19.23
C GLU A 392 8.77 -9.95 -19.79
N GLN A 393 7.82 -9.06 -20.12
CA GLN A 393 8.13 -7.71 -20.59
C GLN A 393 8.73 -6.83 -19.50
N ILE A 394 8.24 -6.94 -18.26
CA ILE A 394 8.79 -6.22 -17.10
C ILE A 394 10.23 -6.65 -16.80
N ARG A 395 10.51 -7.96 -16.85
CA ARG A 395 11.86 -8.51 -16.74
C ARG A 395 12.79 -7.96 -17.82
N ASP A 396 12.32 -7.95 -19.08
CA ASP A 396 13.13 -7.51 -20.21
C ASP A 396 13.42 -6.00 -20.15
N ILE A 397 12.46 -5.18 -19.68
CA ILE A 397 12.71 -3.76 -19.37
C ILE A 397 13.83 -3.62 -18.32
N ALA A 398 13.79 -4.41 -17.25
CA ALA A 398 14.83 -4.34 -16.21
C ALA A 398 16.22 -4.67 -16.78
N GLY A 399 16.31 -5.69 -17.65
CA GLY A 399 17.55 -6.02 -18.36
C GLY A 399 18.02 -4.90 -19.30
N ALA A 400 17.13 -4.36 -20.12
CA ALA A 400 17.44 -3.29 -21.07
C ALA A 400 17.91 -2.01 -20.37
N VAL A 401 17.19 -1.56 -19.34
CA VAL A 401 17.58 -0.38 -18.56
C VAL A 401 18.91 -0.60 -17.83
N PHE A 402 19.13 -1.80 -17.29
CA PHE A 402 20.39 -2.09 -16.62
C PHE A 402 21.57 -2.07 -17.61
N GLU A 403 21.39 -2.53 -18.84
CA GLU A 403 22.38 -2.41 -19.90
C GLU A 403 22.64 -0.93 -20.29
N GLU A 404 21.58 -0.14 -20.50
CA GLU A 404 21.66 1.27 -20.92
C GLU A 404 22.31 2.18 -19.88
N VAL A 405 22.03 1.98 -18.59
CA VAL A 405 22.40 2.92 -17.53
C VAL A 405 23.77 2.57 -16.94
N ALA A 406 24.70 3.53 -16.98
CA ALA A 406 25.91 3.49 -16.15
C ALA A 406 25.51 3.80 -14.70
N SER A 407 25.20 2.76 -13.93
CA SER A 407 24.49 2.94 -12.65
C SER A 407 25.43 3.42 -11.54
N PRO A 408 25.12 4.55 -10.87
CA PRO A 408 25.89 5.02 -9.72
C PRO A 408 25.49 4.31 -8.41
N SER A 409 24.37 3.57 -8.39
CA SER A 409 23.88 2.81 -7.23
C SER A 409 22.66 1.96 -7.59
N ILE A 410 22.34 0.94 -6.79
CA ILE A 410 21.12 0.15 -7.00
C ILE A 410 19.87 1.03 -6.89
N GLN A 411 19.88 2.02 -5.98
CA GLN A 411 18.80 3.00 -5.83
C GLN A 411 18.50 3.73 -7.14
N SER A 412 19.55 4.21 -7.83
CA SER A 412 19.40 4.89 -9.12
C SER A 412 18.92 3.95 -10.22
N LEU A 413 19.38 2.70 -10.21
CA LEU A 413 18.98 1.68 -11.18
C LEU A 413 17.47 1.36 -11.06
N ILE A 414 17.00 1.01 -9.86
CA ILE A 414 15.59 0.62 -9.67
C ILE A 414 14.63 1.79 -9.92
N TYR A 415 15.04 3.03 -9.62
CA TYR A 415 14.27 4.22 -10.00
C TYR A 415 14.11 4.33 -11.52
N SER A 416 15.20 4.17 -12.27
CA SER A 416 15.20 4.23 -13.75
C SER A 416 14.36 3.10 -14.36
N ILE A 417 14.44 1.88 -13.80
CA ILE A 417 13.61 0.75 -14.23
C ILE A 417 12.14 1.07 -14.01
N GLY A 418 11.76 1.54 -12.82
CA GLY A 418 10.35 1.86 -12.51
C GLY A 418 9.79 2.96 -13.39
N GLN A 419 10.56 4.01 -13.68
CA GLN A 419 10.16 5.04 -14.64
C GLN A 419 9.92 4.45 -16.03
N ARG A 420 10.83 3.59 -16.53
CA ARG A 420 10.67 2.96 -17.84
C ARG A 420 9.42 2.06 -17.90
N VAL A 421 9.17 1.28 -16.87
CA VAL A 421 7.97 0.44 -16.77
C VAL A 421 6.70 1.31 -16.84
N LEU A 422 6.61 2.36 -16.02
CA LEU A 422 5.43 3.24 -16.03
C LEU A 422 5.25 3.98 -17.37
N GLN A 423 6.34 4.35 -18.04
CA GLN A 423 6.29 4.95 -19.39
C GLN A 423 5.75 3.97 -20.44
N ARG A 424 6.09 2.68 -20.35
CA ARG A 424 5.67 1.64 -21.30
C ARG A 424 4.24 1.16 -21.05
N PHE A 425 3.79 1.17 -19.80
CA PHE A 425 2.46 0.71 -19.40
C PHE A 425 1.69 1.82 -18.70
N PRO A 426 1.08 2.78 -19.43
CA PRO A 426 0.32 3.92 -18.88
C PRO A 426 -0.81 3.57 -17.90
N GLN A 427 -1.30 2.34 -17.94
CA GLN A 427 -2.36 1.80 -17.09
C GLN A 427 -1.89 1.38 -15.68
N LEU A 428 -0.58 1.36 -15.40
CA LEU A 428 -0.05 1.06 -14.06
C LEU A 428 -0.03 2.31 -13.18
N THR A 429 -0.31 2.21 -11.88
CA THR A 429 -0.23 3.34 -10.94
C THR A 429 1.13 3.44 -10.27
N GLU A 430 1.74 2.30 -9.97
CA GLU A 430 3.00 2.21 -9.26
C GLU A 430 3.80 0.96 -9.61
N VAL A 431 5.11 1.05 -9.43
CA VAL A 431 6.07 -0.06 -9.54
C VAL A 431 6.90 -0.12 -8.27
N THR A 432 6.84 -1.24 -7.56
CA THR A 432 7.55 -1.48 -6.31
C THR A 432 8.77 -2.37 -6.53
N PHE A 433 9.79 -2.16 -5.70
CA PHE A 433 11.04 -2.90 -5.77
C PHE A 433 11.43 -3.41 -4.40
N GLU A 434 11.86 -4.67 -4.34
CA GLU A 434 12.74 -5.18 -3.29
C GLU A 434 14.04 -5.65 -3.96
N SER A 435 15.16 -4.99 -3.68
CA SER A 435 16.45 -5.34 -4.27
C SER A 435 17.48 -5.74 -3.22
N GLN A 436 18.43 -6.60 -3.61
CA GLN A 436 19.57 -7.02 -2.81
C GLN A 436 20.86 -6.85 -3.60
N ASN A 437 21.91 -6.36 -2.94
CA ASN A 437 23.25 -6.33 -3.49
C ASN A 437 23.96 -7.67 -3.23
N ARG A 438 24.35 -8.35 -4.30
CA ARG A 438 25.08 -9.63 -4.31
C ARG A 438 26.43 -9.52 -5.01
N THR A 439 26.95 -8.31 -5.18
CA THR A 439 28.23 -8.05 -5.86
C THR A 439 29.36 -8.85 -5.21
N TRP A 440 30.16 -9.50 -6.06
CA TRP A 440 31.28 -10.33 -5.64
C TRP A 440 32.47 -9.51 -5.12
N ASP A 441 33.29 -10.15 -4.28
CA ASP A 441 34.58 -9.59 -3.83
C ASP A 441 35.66 -9.87 -4.88
N THR A 442 36.48 -8.86 -5.21
CA THR A 442 37.60 -9.00 -6.15
C THR A 442 38.75 -9.80 -5.52
N VAL A 443 39.26 -10.79 -6.26
CA VAL A 443 40.42 -11.63 -5.87
C VAL A 443 41.67 -11.27 -6.67
N LEU A 444 41.51 -11.00 -7.97
CA LEU A 444 42.60 -10.59 -8.85
C LEU A 444 42.14 -9.45 -9.76
N GLU A 445 42.78 -8.29 -9.64
CA GLU A 445 42.44 -7.07 -10.39
C GLU A 445 43.00 -7.07 -11.82
N ASP A 446 44.20 -7.61 -12.03
CA ASP A 446 44.91 -7.57 -13.30
C ASP A 446 45.28 -8.98 -13.78
N ILE A 447 44.97 -9.29 -15.03
CA ILE A 447 45.36 -10.52 -15.72
C ILE A 447 46.16 -10.13 -16.96
N ASP A 448 47.41 -10.59 -17.06
CA ASP A 448 48.29 -10.23 -18.18
C ASP A 448 47.65 -10.61 -19.54
N GLY A 449 47.52 -9.62 -20.42
CA GLY A 449 46.89 -9.76 -21.74
C GLY A 449 45.36 -9.87 -21.76
N SER A 450 44.64 -9.56 -20.67
CA SER A 450 43.17 -9.65 -20.59
C SER A 450 42.54 -8.46 -19.85
N GLU A 451 41.35 -8.03 -20.28
CA GLU A 451 40.50 -7.08 -19.52
C GLU A 451 39.74 -7.76 -18.37
N GLY A 452 39.88 -9.08 -18.23
CA GLY A 452 39.18 -9.88 -17.23
C GLY A 452 39.75 -9.70 -15.82
N LYS A 453 38.90 -9.99 -14.83
CA LYS A 453 39.24 -10.02 -13.40
C LYS A 453 38.73 -11.33 -12.78
N VAL A 454 39.26 -11.69 -11.61
CA VAL A 454 38.78 -12.84 -10.83
C VAL A 454 38.02 -12.34 -9.61
N TYR A 455 36.83 -12.89 -9.37
CA TYR A 455 35.96 -12.54 -8.25
C TYR A 455 35.55 -13.80 -7.46
N THR A 456 35.03 -13.60 -6.24
CA THR A 456 34.51 -14.67 -5.39
C THR A 456 33.26 -14.23 -4.62
N GLU A 457 32.50 -15.18 -4.11
CA GLU A 457 31.31 -14.89 -3.30
C GLU A 457 31.66 -14.03 -2.08
N PRO A 458 30.88 -12.98 -1.78
CA PRO A 458 31.15 -12.13 -0.63
C PRO A 458 30.76 -12.85 0.67
N ARG A 459 30.99 -12.17 1.79
CA ARG A 459 30.43 -12.60 3.08
C ARG A 459 28.89 -12.60 3.02
N LEU A 460 28.25 -13.36 3.92
CA LEU A 460 26.79 -13.50 3.99
C LEU A 460 25.97 -12.19 4.04
N PRO A 461 26.41 -11.09 4.70
CA PRO A 461 25.65 -9.85 4.73
C PRO A 461 25.41 -9.28 3.33
N PHE A 462 24.17 -8.83 3.07
CA PHE A 462 23.81 -8.18 1.82
C PHE A 462 23.11 -6.84 2.11
N GLY A 463 23.40 -5.82 1.30
CA GLY A 463 22.63 -4.58 1.30
C GLY A 463 21.29 -4.79 0.61
N PHE A 464 20.24 -4.09 1.04
CA PHE A 464 18.93 -4.16 0.39
C PHE A 464 18.30 -2.78 0.24
N GLN A 465 17.37 -2.65 -0.71
CA GLN A 465 16.58 -1.44 -0.92
C GLN A 465 15.11 -1.81 -1.10
N ARG A 466 14.22 -0.91 -0.67
CA ARG A 466 12.80 -0.94 -0.98
C ARG A 466 12.41 0.41 -1.52
N PHE A 467 11.76 0.44 -2.66
CA PHE A 467 11.36 1.68 -3.29
C PHE A 467 10.06 1.49 -4.07
N CYS A 468 9.27 2.56 -4.17
CA CYS A 468 8.07 2.61 -4.99
C CYS A 468 8.22 3.80 -5.94
N VAL A 469 8.16 3.55 -7.25
CA VAL A 469 8.04 4.59 -8.26
C VAL A 469 6.56 4.72 -8.59
N THR A 470 6.05 5.95 -8.53
CA THR A 470 4.65 6.26 -8.79
C THR A 470 4.52 7.09 -10.07
N ARG A 471 3.28 7.28 -10.53
CA ARG A 471 2.99 8.18 -11.67
C ARG A 471 3.49 9.61 -11.48
N ASP A 472 3.56 10.11 -10.24
CA ASP A 472 4.03 11.46 -9.94
C ASP A 472 5.55 11.63 -10.13
N ASP A 473 6.28 10.52 -10.26
CA ASP A 473 7.72 10.50 -10.54
C ASP A 473 8.05 10.56 -12.05
N LEU A 474 7.02 10.54 -12.93
CA LEU A 474 7.13 10.71 -14.38
C LEU A 474 6.82 12.15 -14.79
#